data_AF-A0A968N976-F1
#
_entry.id   AF-A0A968N976-F1
#
_cell.length_a   1.000
_cell.length_b   1.000
_cell.length_c   1.000
_cell.angle_alpha   90.00
_cell.angle_beta   90.00
_cell.angle_gamma   90.00
#
_symmetry.space_group_name_H-M   'P 1'
#
loop_
_entity.id
_entity.type
_entity.pdbx_description
1 polymer ?
#
loop_
_entity_poly.entity_id
_entity_poly.type
_entity_poly.pdbx_seq_one_letter_code
_entity_poly.pdbx_strand_id
1 'polypeptide(L)'
;MGDGHLIHSWWDGTRWNGWEDLGGLITEAPSVVSRGNGLLDVFGRGSDGAVYQIYWDGSRWSGWIRQNMIIASAPAAVVGPQGTAVFARSIDNQLQRLG
;
A
#
# COMPACT_ATOMS: atom_id res chain seq x y z
N MET A 1 -6.64 4.72 -20.34
CA MET A 1 -6.12 3.75 -19.36
C MET A 1 -5.16 4.52 -18.47
N GLY A 2 -5.31 4.47 -17.15
CA GLY A 2 -4.30 5.02 -16.24
C GLY A 2 -3.00 4.23 -16.37
N ASP A 3 -1.87 4.88 -16.14
CA ASP A 3 -0.52 4.30 -16.14
C ASP A 3 -0.27 3.31 -14.99
N GLY A 4 -1.24 3.13 -14.09
CA GLY A 4 -1.16 2.23 -12.94
C GLY A 4 -0.27 2.78 -11.81
N HIS A 5 0.10 4.06 -11.88
CA HIS A 5 0.86 4.72 -10.83
C HIS A 5 -0.01 5.03 -9.61
N LEU A 6 0.60 4.99 -8.43
CA LEU A 6 -0.03 5.49 -7.21
C LEU A 6 0.17 7.01 -7.13
N ILE A 7 -0.92 7.75 -7.03
CA ILE A 7 -0.90 9.20 -6.79
C ILE A 7 -1.33 9.50 -5.36
N HIS A 8 -0.76 10.56 -4.77
CA HIS A 8 -1.02 10.97 -3.39
C HIS A 8 -1.25 12.48 -3.29
N SER A 9 -2.19 12.89 -2.44
CA SER A 9 -2.42 14.28 -2.04
C SER A 9 -2.73 14.29 -0.56
N TRP A 10 -2.28 15.33 0.16
CA TRP A 10 -2.40 15.41 1.61
C TRP A 10 -2.84 16.79 2.10
N TRP A 11 -3.51 16.80 3.24
CA TRP A 11 -3.90 18.01 3.96
C TRP A 11 -2.75 18.53 4.84
N ASP A 12 -2.37 19.79 4.70
CA ASP A 12 -1.29 20.42 5.50
C ASP A 12 -1.77 21.12 6.77
N GLY A 13 -3.07 21.03 7.08
CA GLY A 13 -3.71 21.80 8.16
C GLY A 13 -4.55 22.96 7.63
N THR A 14 -4.32 23.42 6.40
CA THR A 14 -5.01 24.58 5.81
C THR A 14 -5.56 24.34 4.41
N ARG A 15 -4.92 23.45 3.63
CA ARG A 15 -5.33 23.09 2.28
C ARG A 15 -4.91 21.67 1.92
N TRP A 16 -5.51 21.15 0.86
CA TRP A 16 -4.99 19.99 0.14
C TRP A 16 -3.80 20.44 -0.72
N ASN A 17 -2.72 19.68 -0.67
CA ASN A 17 -1.58 19.87 -1.55
C ASN A 17 -1.85 19.24 -2.93
N GLY A 18 -1.04 19.63 -3.92
CA GLY A 18 -1.12 19.05 -5.26
C GLY A 18 -0.89 17.53 -5.23
N TRP A 19 -1.35 16.86 -6.27
CA TRP A 19 -1.08 15.43 -6.44
C TRP A 19 0.41 15.22 -6.75
N GLU A 20 1.05 14.34 -5.99
CA GLU A 20 2.37 13.80 -6.29
C GLU A 20 2.24 12.37 -6.86
N ASP A 21 3.11 12.05 -7.81
CA ASP A 21 3.24 10.71 -8.38
C ASP A 21 4.25 9.92 -7.56
N LEU A 22 3.78 8.84 -6.92
CA LEU A 22 4.62 7.91 -6.14
C LEU A 22 5.12 6.74 -7.01
N GLY A 23 4.82 6.76 -8.31
CA GLY A 23 5.17 5.73 -9.28
C GLY A 23 4.53 4.39 -8.96
N GLY A 24 5.27 3.33 -9.28
CA GLY A 24 4.80 1.94 -9.13
C GLY A 24 3.90 1.52 -10.28
N LEU A 25 3.46 0.26 -10.22
CA LEU A 25 2.51 -0.30 -11.19
C LEU A 25 1.54 -1.19 -10.42
N ILE A 26 0.46 -0.59 -9.93
CA ILE A 26 -0.59 -1.29 -9.20
C ILE A 26 -1.82 -1.46 -10.08
N THR A 27 -2.47 -2.62 -9.96
CA THR A 27 -3.57 -3.06 -10.85
C THR A 27 -4.93 -3.07 -10.17
N GLU A 28 -4.96 -2.81 -8.87
CA GLU A 28 -6.14 -2.83 -8.01
C GLU A 28 -6.09 -1.65 -7.04
N ALA A 29 -7.18 -1.41 -6.31
CA ALA A 29 -7.22 -0.38 -5.28
C ALA A 29 -6.09 -0.60 -4.24
N PRO A 30 -5.35 0.45 -3.87
CA PRO A 30 -4.36 0.35 -2.80
C PRO A 30 -5.05 0.27 -1.42
N SER A 31 -4.33 -0.25 -0.44
CA SER A 31 -4.71 -0.20 0.98
C SER A 31 -3.68 0.56 1.77
N VAL A 32 -4.12 1.42 2.69
CA VAL A 32 -3.24 2.25 3.52
C VAL A 32 -3.57 2.11 5.00
N VAL A 33 -2.54 2.17 5.83
CA VAL A 33 -2.68 2.26 7.30
C VAL A 33 -1.75 3.33 7.87
N SER A 34 -2.16 3.92 8.99
CA SER A 34 -1.27 4.69 9.85
C SER A 34 -0.75 3.77 10.95
N ARG A 35 0.56 3.58 11.00
CA ARG A 35 1.24 2.75 12.01
C ARG A 35 1.89 3.57 13.12
N GLY A 36 1.55 4.85 13.16
CA GLY A 36 2.01 5.83 14.13
C GLY A 36 1.75 7.24 13.61
N ASN A 37 1.90 8.24 14.49
CA ASN A 37 1.74 9.62 14.08
C ASN A 37 2.76 9.97 12.99
N GLY A 38 2.27 10.40 11.83
CA GLY A 38 3.11 10.73 10.67
C GLY A 38 3.81 9.52 10.03
N LEU A 39 3.34 8.29 10.24
CA LEU A 39 3.89 7.08 9.62
C LEU A 39 2.79 6.33 8.86
N LEU A 40 3.00 6.10 7.56
CA LEU A 40 2.04 5.41 6.68
C LEU A 40 2.69 4.20 6.03
N ASP A 41 1.95 3.10 5.91
CA ASP A 41 2.24 2.02 4.96
C ASP A 41 1.14 1.94 3.92
N VAL A 42 1.51 1.91 2.63
CA VAL A 42 0.61 1.70 1.50
C VAL A 42 0.97 0.40 0.81
N PHE A 43 -0.03 -0.42 0.53
CA PHE A 43 0.10 -1.70 -0.16
C PHE A 43 -0.72 -1.69 -1.44
N GLY A 44 -0.15 -2.24 -2.52
CA GLY A 44 -0.84 -2.42 -3.78
C GLY A 44 -0.46 -3.75 -4.44
N ARG A 45 -1.34 -4.24 -5.32
CA ARG A 45 -1.11 -5.46 -6.09
C ARG A 45 -0.49 -5.13 -7.45
N GLY A 46 0.69 -5.65 -7.73
CA GLY A 46 1.33 -5.55 -9.03
C GLY A 46 0.66 -6.40 -10.11
N SER A 47 0.99 -6.17 -11.38
CA SER A 47 0.49 -6.99 -12.50
C SER A 47 0.99 -8.44 -12.47
N ASP A 48 2.08 -8.70 -11.76
CA ASP A 48 2.61 -10.05 -11.47
C ASP A 48 1.86 -10.74 -10.31
N GLY A 49 0.85 -10.07 -9.72
CA GLY A 49 0.11 -10.55 -8.57
C GLY A 49 0.83 -10.37 -7.24
N ALA A 50 2.06 -9.85 -7.21
CA ALA A 50 2.78 -9.63 -5.96
C ALA A 50 2.24 -8.41 -5.20
N VAL A 51 2.38 -8.43 -3.88
CA VAL A 51 2.14 -7.25 -3.05
C VAL A 51 3.39 -6.37 -3.09
N TYR A 52 3.18 -5.09 -3.34
CA TYR A 52 4.20 -4.06 -3.24
C TYR A 52 3.84 -3.08 -2.12
N GLN A 53 4.84 -2.65 -1.36
CA GLN A 53 4.71 -1.66 -0.30
C GLN A 53 5.51 -0.40 -0.64
N ILE A 54 4.94 0.76 -0.37
CA ILE A 54 5.66 2.02 -0.21
C ILE A 54 5.22 2.64 1.12
N TYR A 55 6.15 3.26 1.85
CA TYR A 55 5.84 3.81 3.17
C TYR A 55 6.38 5.23 3.33
N TRP A 56 5.68 6.01 4.14
CA TRP A 56 6.12 7.33 4.59
C TRP A 56 6.75 7.19 5.98
N ASP A 57 8.00 7.63 6.13
CA ASP A 57 8.78 7.51 7.37
C ASP A 57 8.66 8.72 8.31
N GLY A 58 7.81 9.68 7.98
CA GLY A 58 7.70 10.97 8.68
C GLY A 58 8.45 12.10 7.98
N SER A 59 9.27 11.80 6.97
CA SER A 59 10.05 12.81 6.24
C SER A 59 10.17 12.55 4.75
N ARG A 60 10.05 11.28 4.30
CA ARG A 60 10.08 10.90 2.90
C ARG A 60 9.30 9.61 2.64
N TRP A 61 8.90 9.45 1.38
CA TRP A 61 8.47 8.16 0.85
C TRP A 61 9.68 7.25 0.64
N SER A 62 9.50 5.96 0.92
CA SER A 62 10.45 4.92 0.54
C SER A 62 10.45 4.70 -0.98
N GLY A 63 11.35 3.84 -1.46
CA GLY A 63 11.11 3.16 -2.74
C GLY A 63 10.04 2.07 -2.60
N TRP A 64 9.51 1.59 -3.72
CA TRP A 64 8.63 0.43 -3.74
C TRP A 64 9.37 -0.85 -3.36
N ILE A 65 8.81 -1.61 -2.42
CA ILE A 65 9.36 -2.85 -1.89
C ILE A 65 8.43 -3.99 -2.26
N ARG A 66 8.92 -4.95 -3.02
CA ARG A 66 8.18 -6.18 -3.31
C ARG A 66 8.13 -7.06 -2.07
N GLN A 67 6.93 -7.40 -1.61
CA GLN A 67 6.70 -8.32 -0.50
C GLN A 67 6.66 -9.76 -1.01
N ASN A 68 6.93 -10.72 -0.12
CA ASN A 68 6.91 -12.14 -0.46
C ASN A 68 5.49 -12.74 -0.39
N MET A 69 4.52 -12.05 -1.01
CA MET A 69 3.10 -12.43 -1.05
C MET A 69 2.58 -12.33 -2.48
N ILE A 70 1.78 -13.31 -2.92
CA ILE A 70 1.05 -13.29 -4.18
C ILE A 70 -0.45 -13.31 -3.87
N ILE A 71 -1.20 -12.36 -4.41
CA ILE A 71 -2.62 -12.17 -4.10
C ILE A 71 -3.46 -12.05 -5.37
N ALA A 72 -4.75 -12.37 -5.25
CA ALA A 72 -5.75 -12.40 -6.32
C ALA A 72 -6.88 -11.37 -6.14
N SER A 73 -6.71 -10.46 -5.18
CA SER A 73 -7.63 -9.35 -4.90
C SER A 73 -6.83 -8.09 -4.54
N ALA A 74 -7.50 -6.96 -4.38
CA ALA A 74 -6.92 -5.83 -3.66
C ALA A 74 -6.49 -6.27 -2.24
N PRO A 75 -5.37 -5.74 -1.71
CA PRO A 75 -4.97 -5.95 -0.33
C PRO A 75 -5.91 -5.20 0.63
N ALA A 76 -6.00 -5.68 1.88
CA ALA A 76 -6.60 -4.97 3.00
C ALA A 76 -5.63 -4.99 4.18
N ALA A 77 -5.18 -3.82 4.62
CA ALA A 77 -4.18 -3.66 5.67
C ALA A 77 -4.79 -3.18 6.99
N VAL A 78 -4.23 -3.63 8.11
CA VAL A 78 -4.58 -3.19 9.47
C VAL A 78 -3.32 -3.11 10.33
N VAL A 79 -3.31 -2.23 11.33
CA VAL A 79 -2.25 -2.18 12.34
C VAL A 79 -2.75 -2.82 13.62
N GLY A 80 -2.01 -3.82 14.10
CA GLY A 80 -2.23 -4.48 15.38
C GLY A 80 -1.02 -4.34 16.31
N PRO A 81 -1.07 -4.97 17.51
CA PRO A 81 0.01 -4.87 18.50
C PRO A 81 1.39 -5.36 18.04
N GLN A 82 1.42 -6.23 17.01
CA GLN A 82 2.65 -6.80 16.46
C GLN A 82 3.15 -6.04 15.22
N GLY A 83 2.37 -5.08 14.71
CA GLY A 83 2.68 -4.32 13.51
C GLY A 83 1.57 -4.34 12.47
N THR A 84 1.94 -4.08 11.22
CA THR A 84 1.03 -4.05 10.08
C THR A 84 0.76 -5.47 9.57
N ALA A 85 -0.51 -5.86 9.48
CA ALA A 85 -0.96 -7.09 8.84
C ALA A 85 -1.68 -6.78 7.51
N VAL A 86 -1.50 -7.64 6.52
CA VAL A 86 -2.17 -7.55 5.20
C VAL A 86 -2.98 -8.82 4.95
N PHE A 87 -4.22 -8.65 4.50
CA PHE A 87 -5.16 -9.70 4.13
C PHE A 87 -5.52 -9.57 2.65
N ALA A 88 -5.63 -10.70 1.97
CA ALA A 88 -6.13 -10.76 0.61
C ALA A 88 -6.58 -12.19 0.29
N ARG A 89 -7.34 -12.35 -0.79
CA ARG A 89 -7.57 -13.68 -1.37
C ARG A 89 -6.29 -14.14 -2.07
N SER A 90 -5.84 -15.36 -1.81
CA SER A 90 -4.73 -15.96 -2.55
C SER A 90 -5.14 -16.41 -3.95
N ILE A 91 -4.17 -16.56 -4.85
CA ILE A 91 -4.38 -17.08 -6.21
C ILE A 91 -4.83 -18.55 -6.24
N ASP A 92 -4.65 -19.26 -5.13
CA ASP A 92 -5.05 -20.66 -4.92
C ASP A 92 -6.40 -20.80 -4.17
N ASN A 93 -7.16 -19.71 -4.04
CA ASN A 93 -8.43 -19.61 -3.30
C ASN A 93 -8.33 -19.85 -1.77
N GLN A 94 -7.16 -19.70 -1.14
CA GLN A 94 -7.03 -19.69 0.32
C GLN A 94 -6.87 -18.26 0.90
N LEU A 95 -7.29 -18.04 2.16
CA LEU A 95 -7.09 -16.77 2.88
C LEU A 95 -5.74 -16.82 3.61
N GLN A 96 -4.82 -15.89 3.35
CA GLN A 96 -3.55 -15.79 4.07
C GLN A 96 -3.55 -14.55 4.98
N ARG A 97 -3.03 -14.72 6.21
CA ARG A 97 -2.76 -13.66 7.19
C ARG A 97 -1.28 -13.72 7.55
N LEU A 98 -0.58 -12.59 7.45
CA LEU A 98 0.72 -12.39 8.11
C LEU A 98 0.54 -11.49 9.33
N GLY A 99 1.17 -11.89 10.43
CA GLY A 99 1.12 -11.24 11.75
C GLY A 99 2.24 -10.25 11.99
#